data_AF-A0A923JC05-F1
#
_entry.id   AF-A0A923JC05-F1
#
_cell.length_a   1.000
_cell.length_b   1.000
_cell.length_c   1.000
_cell.angle_alpha   90.00
_cell.angle_beta   90.00
_cell.angle_gamma   90.00
#
_symmetry.space_group_name_H-M   'P 1'
#
loop_
_entity.id
_entity.type
_entity.pdbx_description
1 polymer ?
#
loop_
_entity_poly.entity_id
_entity_poly.type
_entity_poly.pdbx_seq_one_letter_code
_entity_poly.pdbx_strand_id
1 'polypeptide(L)'
;MRMRFGVDEDDAFRACADELVGGFALWVEEHDLVAEPSSADLLLQFKWLAIDGDLADWPLEQIETFLDGWCPRMMTEHGLQLRLVPLTVCLFLEYLHERALLTPQSARPAQIQRLCTAYADDYDELEARPLHPVLAEFETPPDPVRIPAAAQRASSAARARIVQDARALAEWCGEKGRALTRTGNLRLADARHLAEQLGTDDLASPRYARLGRADRLDNLTWVLEAAVHAGAVRRDGGRLVAGERFAALDDTTAHEDLVLGARDAGALTVSVHGRRASDDGLDDDLLETLLDTDGNHGDHSDLEDLEDLDNLDDLDDLHADGGVPPAEPADDATPAFLALLRHPDDGMAYDDLVVLLDLVLGWDGSRLATMQTRRLLERLDRLGIVDWTDTTTERDRDGEPVRTGGRVTLTAGGVACGLLVLAAEGLGFPSRPDPAVASVTEIVGLAGDVPPDEWRRDIDAWHAAQPDPDAAVAAFVARALAPEQPLVIVLTATSVAAERFGADVVDDLLRAHLDGPHRGQVARRLVARGLLDPTAVEPDLLMHASVDVLAVTVDTIESDEWPTLFAREFPPETVPVFDDLWRLDHPRLGEVLAELGGFHPDKAVAKAARTALVRWQSRTGGS
;
A
#
# COMPACT_ATOMS: atom_id res chain seq x y z
N MET A 1 2.29 34.20 -29.52
CA MET A 1 1.90 33.53 -28.26
C MET A 1 1.98 34.55 -27.14
N ARG A 2 0.99 34.61 -26.24
CA ARG A 2 1.06 35.45 -25.03
C ARG A 2 1.88 34.70 -23.99
N MET A 3 2.89 35.34 -23.39
CA MET A 3 3.86 34.68 -22.50
C MET A 3 3.87 35.24 -21.07
N ARG A 4 2.91 36.10 -20.71
CA ARG A 4 2.86 36.77 -19.41
C ARG A 4 1.48 36.69 -18.77
N PHE A 5 1.43 36.23 -17.53
CA PHE A 5 0.21 35.88 -16.80
C PHE A 5 0.27 36.36 -15.36
N GLY A 6 -0.85 36.86 -14.82
CA GLY A 6 -1.04 37.07 -13.38
C GLY A 6 -1.50 35.80 -12.67
N VAL A 7 -1.38 35.75 -11.35
CA VAL A 7 -1.73 34.57 -10.52
C VAL A 7 -3.22 34.21 -10.60
N ASP A 8 -4.10 35.17 -10.93
CA ASP A 8 -5.54 34.93 -11.10
C ASP A 8 -5.94 34.45 -12.51
N GLU A 9 -4.97 34.33 -13.44
CA GLU A 9 -5.21 33.97 -14.85
C GLU A 9 -4.98 32.47 -15.14
N ASP A 10 -5.46 31.60 -14.27
CA ASP A 10 -5.26 30.13 -14.28
C ASP A 10 -5.58 29.46 -15.64
N ASP A 11 -6.78 29.69 -16.20
CA ASP A 11 -7.18 29.09 -17.49
C ASP A 11 -6.29 29.53 -18.66
N ALA A 12 -5.88 30.80 -18.66
CA ALA A 12 -5.06 31.36 -19.74
C ALA A 12 -3.60 30.90 -19.64
N PHE A 13 -3.09 30.75 -18.42
CA PHE A 13 -1.78 30.16 -18.15
C PHE A 13 -1.76 28.69 -18.57
N ARG A 14 -2.71 27.86 -18.10
CA ARG A 14 -2.76 26.43 -18.43
C ARG A 14 -2.82 26.17 -19.93
N ALA A 15 -3.67 26.90 -20.66
CA ALA A 15 -3.74 26.76 -22.12
C ALA A 15 -2.41 27.09 -22.82
N CYS A 16 -1.65 28.06 -22.30
CA CYS A 16 -0.32 28.41 -22.81
C CYS A 16 0.74 27.36 -22.45
N ALA A 17 0.73 26.89 -21.20
CA ALA A 17 1.63 25.85 -20.71
C ALA A 17 1.44 24.55 -21.51
N ASP A 18 0.19 24.10 -21.71
CA ASP A 18 -0.14 22.92 -22.53
C ASP A 18 0.39 23.05 -23.97
N GLU A 19 0.27 24.23 -24.59
CA GLU A 19 0.78 24.47 -25.95
C GLU A 19 2.32 24.42 -25.98
N LEU A 20 3.00 24.99 -24.98
CA LEU A 20 4.46 24.97 -24.89
C LEU A 20 5.00 23.57 -24.62
N VAL A 21 4.43 22.86 -23.64
CA VAL A 21 4.83 21.52 -23.21
C VAL A 21 4.52 20.50 -24.31
N GLY A 22 3.34 20.57 -24.93
CA GLY A 22 2.99 19.73 -26.07
C GLY A 22 3.89 19.96 -27.29
N GLY A 23 4.25 21.21 -27.57
CA GLY A 23 5.21 21.53 -28.63
C GLY A 23 6.64 21.09 -28.32
N PHE A 24 7.04 21.13 -27.04
CA PHE A 24 8.33 20.62 -26.58
C PHE A 24 8.39 19.09 -26.68
N ALA A 25 7.35 18.37 -26.28
CA ALA A 25 7.30 16.91 -26.39
C ALA A 25 7.51 16.44 -27.84
N LEU A 26 6.84 17.08 -28.81
CA LEU A 26 7.05 16.80 -30.24
C LEU A 26 8.48 17.12 -30.70
N TRP A 27 9.07 18.20 -30.19
CA TRP A 27 10.45 18.58 -30.52
C TRP A 27 11.47 17.58 -29.96
N VAL A 28 11.27 17.08 -28.74
CA VAL A 28 12.09 16.03 -28.12
C VAL A 28 12.03 14.74 -28.94
N GLU A 29 10.84 14.32 -29.37
CA GLU A 29 10.65 13.15 -30.24
C GLU A 29 11.33 13.32 -31.61
N GLU A 30 11.18 14.50 -32.25
CA GLU A 30 11.80 14.78 -33.55
C GLU A 30 13.33 14.72 -33.51
N HIS A 31 13.92 15.09 -32.37
CA HIS A 31 15.37 15.17 -32.19
C HIS A 31 15.98 13.94 -31.49
N ASP A 32 15.18 12.92 -31.16
CA ASP A 32 15.61 11.70 -30.46
C ASP A 32 16.35 12.00 -29.13
N LEU A 33 15.79 12.94 -28.35
CA LEU A 33 16.36 13.41 -27.09
C LEU A 33 15.69 12.75 -25.88
N VAL A 34 16.41 12.69 -24.76
CA VAL A 34 15.88 12.19 -23.48
C VAL A 34 15.49 13.38 -22.61
N ALA A 35 14.19 13.61 -22.42
CA ALA A 35 13.62 14.65 -21.56
C ALA A 35 12.23 14.26 -21.07
N GLU A 36 11.76 14.88 -19.99
CA GLU A 36 10.45 14.62 -19.41
C GLU A 36 9.56 15.86 -19.51
N PRO A 37 8.56 15.92 -20.42
CA PRO A 37 7.76 17.13 -20.63
C PRO A 37 7.06 17.68 -19.37
N SER A 38 6.73 16.82 -18.39
CA SER A 38 6.20 17.21 -17.08
C SER A 38 7.16 18.08 -16.26
N SER A 39 8.48 17.88 -16.35
CA SER A 39 9.43 18.75 -15.63
C SER A 39 9.50 20.16 -16.24
N ALA A 40 9.24 20.29 -17.55
CA ALA A 40 9.11 21.60 -18.19
C ALA A 40 7.84 22.32 -17.71
N ASP A 41 6.74 21.59 -17.52
CA ASP A 41 5.52 22.15 -16.94
C ASP A 41 5.75 22.68 -15.51
N LEU A 42 6.46 21.92 -14.67
CA LEU A 42 6.83 22.36 -13.31
C LEU A 42 7.64 23.67 -13.32
N LEU A 43 8.56 23.83 -14.28
CA LEU A 43 9.30 25.07 -14.43
C LEU A 43 8.38 26.25 -14.78
N LEU A 44 7.39 26.04 -15.67
CA LEU A 44 6.40 27.07 -16.00
C LEU A 44 5.51 27.42 -14.81
N GLN A 45 5.07 26.42 -14.04
CA GLN A 45 4.29 26.60 -12.83
C GLN A 45 5.07 27.39 -11.77
N PHE A 46 6.36 27.09 -11.57
CA PHE A 46 7.24 27.87 -10.70
C PHE A 46 7.25 29.35 -11.07
N LYS A 47 7.40 29.66 -12.37
CA LYS A 47 7.41 31.05 -12.83
C LYS A 47 6.11 31.77 -12.54
N TRP A 48 4.97 31.09 -12.72
CA TRP A 48 3.64 31.64 -12.53
C TRP A 48 3.23 31.78 -11.06
N LEU A 49 3.44 30.74 -10.26
CA LEU A 49 3.00 30.68 -8.86
C LEU A 49 3.95 31.39 -7.90
N ALA A 50 5.25 31.34 -8.15
CA ALA A 50 6.26 31.72 -7.16
C ALA A 50 7.08 32.97 -7.53
N ILE A 51 7.04 33.43 -8.79
CA ILE A 51 7.93 34.50 -9.27
C ILE A 51 7.16 35.67 -9.90
N ASP A 52 6.93 35.67 -11.21
CA ASP A 52 6.47 36.86 -11.95
C ASP A 52 5.53 36.55 -13.13
N GLY A 53 5.30 35.28 -13.43
CA GLY A 53 4.48 34.79 -14.53
C GLY A 53 4.94 35.16 -15.93
N ASP A 54 6.20 35.58 -16.12
CA ASP A 54 6.78 35.90 -17.43
C ASP A 54 7.58 34.71 -17.98
N LEU A 55 6.94 33.91 -18.83
CA LEU A 55 7.48 32.66 -19.38
C LEU A 55 8.51 32.90 -20.50
N ALA A 56 8.72 34.15 -20.93
CA ALA A 56 9.68 34.50 -21.98
C ALA A 56 11.04 34.96 -21.42
N ASP A 57 11.14 35.26 -20.12
CA ASP A 57 12.34 35.83 -19.50
C ASP A 57 12.91 34.93 -18.38
N TRP A 58 14.06 34.29 -18.65
CA TRP A 58 14.70 33.32 -17.76
C TRP A 58 16.12 33.76 -17.37
N PRO A 59 16.28 34.64 -16.37
CA PRO A 59 17.60 34.93 -15.80
C PRO A 59 18.16 33.71 -15.05
N LEU A 60 19.49 33.55 -15.04
CA LEU A 60 20.14 32.38 -14.42
C LEU A 60 19.78 32.21 -12.94
N GLU A 61 19.67 33.31 -12.19
CA GLU A 61 19.34 33.30 -10.75
C GLU A 61 17.98 32.62 -10.47
N GLN A 62 17.01 32.78 -11.36
CA GLN A 62 15.68 32.15 -11.20
C GLN A 62 15.73 30.66 -11.55
N ILE A 63 16.54 30.27 -12.55
CA ILE A 63 16.75 28.85 -12.89
C ILE A 63 17.48 28.14 -11.75
N GLU A 64 18.49 28.79 -11.16
CA GLU A 64 19.20 28.28 -9.98
C GLU A 64 18.26 28.15 -8.78
N THR A 65 17.41 29.16 -8.51
CA THR A 65 16.39 29.10 -7.46
C THR A 65 15.41 27.93 -7.65
N PHE A 66 15.02 27.67 -8.89
CA PHE A 66 14.19 26.52 -9.23
C PHE A 66 14.92 25.20 -8.92
N LEU A 67 16.16 25.04 -9.40
CA LEU A 67 16.93 23.80 -9.27
C LEU A 67 17.39 23.53 -7.83
N ASP A 68 17.77 24.54 -7.06
CA ASP A 68 18.37 24.38 -5.73
C ASP A 68 17.33 24.27 -4.60
N GLY A 69 16.17 24.92 -4.76
CA GLY A 69 15.22 25.08 -3.66
C GLY A 69 13.79 24.63 -3.98
N TRP A 70 13.19 25.22 -5.02
CA TRP A 70 11.75 25.04 -5.25
C TRP A 70 11.43 23.64 -5.78
N CYS A 71 12.15 23.16 -6.78
CA CYS A 71 11.87 21.89 -7.45
C CYS A 71 12.12 20.67 -6.54
N PRO A 72 13.27 20.53 -5.84
CA PRO A 72 13.49 19.40 -4.94
C PRO A 72 12.42 19.29 -3.85
N ARG A 73 11.94 20.44 -3.32
CA ARG A 73 10.87 20.47 -2.32
C ARG A 73 9.55 19.96 -2.89
N MET A 74 9.09 20.51 -4.02
CA MET A 74 7.83 20.08 -4.65
C MET A 74 7.84 18.60 -5.03
N MET A 75 9.00 18.09 -5.46
CA MET A 75 9.13 16.70 -5.89
C MET A 75 9.25 15.73 -4.71
N THR A 76 9.81 16.18 -3.57
CA THR A 76 9.77 15.44 -2.31
C THR A 76 8.34 15.37 -1.76
N GLU A 77 7.61 16.49 -1.77
CA GLU A 77 6.22 16.58 -1.30
C GLU A 77 5.24 15.75 -2.16
N HIS A 78 5.54 15.55 -3.44
CA HIS A 78 4.65 14.87 -4.39
C HIS A 78 5.19 13.54 -4.96
N GLY A 79 6.36 13.06 -4.51
CA GLY A 79 6.93 11.77 -4.91
C GLY A 79 7.30 11.63 -6.39
N LEU A 80 7.81 12.70 -7.02
CA LEU A 80 8.14 12.73 -8.45
C LEU A 80 9.62 12.36 -8.73
N GLN A 81 9.92 11.76 -9.89
CA GLN A 81 11.29 11.35 -10.28
C GLN A 81 12.19 12.56 -10.58
N LEU A 82 13.38 12.65 -9.96
CA LEU A 82 14.23 13.84 -9.94
C LEU A 82 15.26 13.91 -11.08
N ARG A 83 15.77 12.77 -11.57
CA ARG A 83 16.98 12.66 -12.40
C ARG A 83 16.96 13.46 -13.70
N LEU A 84 15.79 13.60 -14.33
CA LEU A 84 15.71 14.25 -15.65
C LEU A 84 15.44 15.76 -15.57
N VAL A 85 15.24 16.33 -14.39
CA VAL A 85 14.84 17.73 -14.24
C VAL A 85 15.90 18.71 -14.79
N PRO A 86 17.18 18.67 -14.39
CA PRO A 86 18.16 19.62 -14.92
C PRO A 86 18.34 19.49 -16.43
N LEU A 87 18.36 18.26 -16.96
CA LEU A 87 18.47 18.00 -18.39
C LEU A 87 17.26 18.55 -19.16
N THR A 88 16.06 18.32 -18.65
CA THR A 88 14.82 18.79 -19.27
C THR A 88 14.72 20.31 -19.27
N VAL A 89 15.10 20.98 -18.18
CA VAL A 89 15.12 22.46 -18.11
C VAL A 89 16.04 23.04 -19.18
N CYS A 90 17.22 22.45 -19.36
CA CYS A 90 18.16 22.85 -20.40
C CYS A 90 17.53 22.73 -21.81
N LEU A 91 16.96 21.56 -22.11
CA LEU A 91 16.37 21.27 -23.42
C LEU A 91 15.11 22.09 -23.70
N PHE A 92 14.29 22.33 -22.69
CA PHE A 92 13.07 23.13 -22.83
C PHE A 92 13.40 24.60 -23.15
N LEU A 93 14.39 25.18 -22.46
CA LEU A 93 14.81 26.55 -22.73
C LEU A 93 15.56 26.69 -24.07
N GLU A 94 16.23 25.62 -24.54
CA GLU A 94 16.77 25.54 -25.90
C GLU A 94 15.66 25.52 -26.96
N TYR A 95 14.62 24.73 -26.72
CA TYR A 95 13.42 24.72 -27.55
C TYR A 95 12.74 26.11 -27.64
N LEU A 96 12.57 26.81 -26.52
CA LEU A 96 12.02 28.19 -26.52
C LEU A 96 12.93 29.16 -27.28
N HIS A 97 14.26 28.99 -27.17
CA HIS A 97 15.22 29.80 -27.90
C HIS A 97 15.12 29.59 -29.41
N GLU A 98 15.06 28.34 -29.86
CA GLU A 98 14.96 27.98 -31.28
C GLU A 98 13.67 28.54 -31.91
N ARG A 99 12.57 28.54 -31.15
CA ARG A 99 11.30 29.14 -31.57
C ARG A 99 11.24 30.66 -31.46
N ALA A 100 12.34 31.30 -31.06
CA ALA A 100 12.43 32.74 -30.83
C ALA A 100 11.36 33.27 -29.85
N LEU A 101 11.04 32.47 -28.82
CA LEU A 101 10.06 32.82 -27.78
C LEU A 101 10.70 33.50 -26.56
N LEU A 102 12.02 33.46 -26.43
CA LEU A 102 12.77 34.09 -25.35
C LEU A 102 13.03 35.58 -25.59
N THR A 103 13.02 36.37 -24.52
CA THR A 103 13.45 37.78 -24.55
C THR A 103 14.98 37.89 -24.70
N PRO A 104 15.50 39.05 -25.15
CA PRO A 104 16.93 39.33 -25.14
C PRO A 104 17.58 39.37 -23.74
N GLN A 105 16.77 39.48 -22.68
CA GLN A 105 17.20 39.56 -21.28
C GLN A 105 17.41 38.17 -20.67
N SER A 106 16.76 37.15 -21.22
CA SER A 106 16.93 35.75 -20.83
C SER A 106 18.39 35.29 -20.94
N ALA A 107 18.78 34.38 -20.05
CA ALA A 107 20.08 33.75 -20.10
C ALA A 107 20.29 33.00 -21.42
N ARG A 108 21.54 32.96 -21.90
CA ARG A 108 21.85 32.23 -23.14
C ARG A 108 21.79 30.72 -22.90
N PRO A 109 21.36 29.91 -23.89
CA PRO A 109 21.31 28.44 -23.74
C PRO A 109 22.60 27.81 -23.21
N ALA A 110 23.76 28.26 -23.69
CA ALA A 110 25.05 27.74 -23.20
C ALA A 110 25.38 28.08 -21.72
N GLN A 111 24.75 29.11 -21.14
CA GLN A 111 24.89 29.41 -19.71
C GLN A 111 23.96 28.53 -18.88
N ILE A 112 22.73 28.31 -19.37
CA ILE A 112 21.73 27.44 -18.77
C ILE A 112 22.23 26.00 -18.76
N GLN A 113 22.77 25.52 -19.88
CA GLN A 113 23.36 24.20 -20.00
C GLN A 113 24.45 23.97 -18.96
N ARG A 114 25.38 24.92 -18.78
CA ARG A 114 26.44 24.82 -17.76
C ARG A 114 25.88 24.75 -16.34
N LEU A 115 24.84 25.52 -16.04
CA LEU A 115 24.18 25.50 -14.73
C LEU A 115 23.50 24.13 -14.51
N CYS A 116 22.69 23.68 -15.48
CA CYS A 116 21.97 22.42 -15.40
C CYS A 116 22.92 21.21 -15.31
N THR A 117 24.05 21.22 -16.03
CA THR A 117 25.07 20.18 -15.91
C THR A 117 25.71 20.16 -14.52
N ALA A 118 25.90 21.32 -13.87
CA ALA A 118 26.47 21.36 -12.52
C ALA A 118 25.53 20.73 -11.47
N TYR A 119 24.21 20.85 -11.68
CA TYR A 119 23.18 20.25 -10.81
C TYR A 119 22.81 18.81 -11.17
N ALA A 120 23.30 18.27 -12.29
CA ALA A 120 22.94 16.91 -12.71
C ALA A 120 23.41 15.86 -11.69
N ASP A 121 24.65 15.97 -11.21
CA ASP A 121 25.20 15.07 -10.20
C ASP A 121 24.44 15.19 -8.85
N ASP A 122 24.06 16.40 -8.44
CA ASP A 122 23.29 16.63 -7.20
C ASP A 122 21.89 15.99 -7.26
N TYR A 123 21.23 16.05 -8.42
CA TYR A 123 19.93 15.43 -8.64
C TYR A 123 20.03 13.89 -8.75
N ASP A 124 21.10 13.38 -9.36
CA ASP A 124 21.42 11.95 -9.35
C ASP A 124 21.66 11.46 -7.90
N GLU A 125 22.34 12.24 -7.05
CA GLU A 125 22.53 11.92 -5.63
C GLU A 125 21.24 12.02 -4.80
N LEU A 126 20.37 12.99 -5.09
CA LEU A 126 19.06 13.13 -4.43
C LEU A 126 18.13 11.94 -4.75
N GLU A 127 18.14 11.46 -6.00
CA GLU A 127 17.40 10.25 -6.40
C GLU A 127 18.08 8.96 -5.91
N ALA A 128 19.42 8.95 -5.83
CA ALA A 128 20.19 7.81 -5.31
C ALA A 128 20.18 7.71 -3.77
N ARG A 129 19.43 8.57 -3.05
CA ARG A 129 19.18 8.36 -1.63
C ARG A 129 18.56 6.96 -1.45
N PRO A 130 19.16 6.08 -0.63
CA PRO A 130 18.60 4.76 -0.42
C PRO A 130 17.17 4.92 0.08
N LEU A 131 16.21 4.38 -0.67
CA LEU A 131 14.87 4.16 -0.12
C LEU A 131 15.07 3.43 1.21
N HIS A 132 14.47 3.97 2.28
CA HIS A 132 14.51 3.30 3.57
C HIS A 132 14.07 1.85 3.34
N PRO A 133 14.72 0.81 3.92
CA PRO A 133 14.43 -0.58 3.60
C PRO A 133 12.94 -0.93 3.67
N VAL A 134 12.23 -0.27 4.58
CA VAL A 134 10.78 -0.39 4.73
C VAL A 134 10.01 0.17 3.52
N LEU A 135 10.39 1.32 2.94
CA LEU A 135 9.76 1.88 1.74
C LEU A 135 10.02 1.03 0.49
N ALA A 136 11.22 0.46 0.36
CA ALA A 136 11.53 -0.49 -0.72
C ALA A 136 10.62 -1.74 -0.67
N GLU A 137 10.17 -2.13 0.54
CA GLU A 137 9.19 -3.19 0.70
C GLU A 137 7.88 -2.83 -0.03
N PHE A 138 7.38 -1.59 0.11
CA PHE A 138 6.13 -1.11 -0.50
C PHE A 138 6.13 -1.14 -2.04
N GLU A 139 7.30 -1.14 -2.67
CA GLU A 139 7.43 -1.28 -4.13
C GLU A 139 7.23 -2.74 -4.59
N THR A 140 7.47 -3.70 -3.70
CA THR A 140 7.20 -5.12 -3.98
C THR A 140 5.72 -5.42 -3.69
N PRO A 141 4.99 -6.05 -4.62
CA PRO A 141 3.62 -6.49 -4.37
C PRO A 141 3.53 -7.32 -3.07
N PRO A 142 2.58 -7.03 -2.17
CA PRO A 142 2.47 -7.76 -0.92
C PRO A 142 1.92 -9.17 -1.14
N ASP A 143 2.42 -10.13 -0.37
CA ASP A 143 1.85 -11.47 -0.32
C ASP A 143 0.41 -11.45 0.24
N PRO A 144 -0.49 -12.33 -0.24
CA PRO A 144 -1.83 -12.47 0.32
C PRO A 144 -1.85 -12.77 1.82
N VAL A 145 -2.40 -11.84 2.61
CA VAL A 145 -2.55 -12.01 4.05
C VAL A 145 -3.61 -13.07 4.37
N ARG A 146 -3.34 -13.95 5.33
CA ARG A 146 -4.31 -14.96 5.75
C ARG A 146 -5.41 -14.33 6.59
N ILE A 147 -6.66 -14.54 6.18
CA ILE A 147 -7.83 -14.24 7.00
C ILE A 147 -7.83 -15.19 8.20
N PRO A 148 -7.70 -14.71 9.45
CA PRO A 148 -7.64 -15.58 10.64
C PRO A 148 -8.92 -16.39 10.81
N ALA A 149 -8.85 -17.56 11.45
CA ALA A 149 -10.02 -18.41 11.63
C ALA A 149 -11.13 -17.72 12.43
N ALA A 150 -12.39 -18.03 12.14
CA ALA A 150 -13.53 -17.37 12.78
C ALA A 150 -13.48 -17.43 14.33
N ALA A 151 -13.03 -18.55 14.89
CA ALA A 151 -12.86 -18.70 16.34
C ALA A 151 -11.74 -17.81 16.91
N GLN A 152 -10.66 -17.59 16.17
CA GLN A 152 -9.57 -16.69 16.57
C GLN A 152 -10.04 -15.24 16.53
N ARG A 153 -10.78 -14.85 15.48
CA ARG A 153 -11.39 -13.51 15.38
C ARG A 153 -12.36 -13.25 16.53
N ALA A 154 -13.25 -14.20 16.84
CA ALA A 154 -14.18 -14.10 17.97
C ALA A 154 -13.47 -13.97 19.32
N SER A 155 -12.43 -14.79 19.56
CA SER A 155 -11.61 -14.71 20.78
C SER A 155 -10.86 -13.37 20.89
N SER A 156 -10.38 -12.84 19.78
CA SER A 156 -9.73 -11.53 19.71
C SER A 156 -10.72 -10.40 20.01
N ALA A 157 -11.87 -10.41 19.35
CA ALA A 157 -12.91 -9.41 19.51
C ALA A 157 -13.47 -9.36 20.94
N ALA A 158 -13.66 -10.52 21.59
CA ALA A 158 -14.09 -10.59 22.99
C ALA A 158 -13.08 -9.95 23.97
N ARG A 159 -11.79 -9.93 23.60
CA ARG A 159 -10.72 -9.27 24.39
C ARG A 159 -10.53 -7.79 24.04
N ALA A 160 -11.08 -7.32 22.92
CA ALA A 160 -10.91 -5.94 22.46
C ALA A 160 -11.52 -4.96 23.47
N ARG A 161 -10.73 -3.98 23.91
CA ARG A 161 -11.16 -3.05 24.95
C ARG A 161 -12.33 -2.19 24.50
N ILE A 162 -12.35 -1.77 23.24
CA ILE A 162 -13.44 -0.97 22.66
C ILE A 162 -14.81 -1.69 22.73
N VAL A 163 -14.83 -3.01 22.54
CA VAL A 163 -16.08 -3.81 22.66
C VAL A 163 -16.58 -3.79 24.09
N GLN A 164 -15.68 -3.97 25.06
CA GLN A 164 -16.00 -3.89 26.49
C GLN A 164 -16.47 -2.48 26.89
N ASP A 165 -15.80 -1.44 26.39
CA ASP A 165 -16.14 -0.05 26.65
C ASP A 165 -17.54 0.29 26.11
N ALA A 166 -17.84 -0.10 24.87
CA ALA A 166 -19.13 0.15 24.24
C ALA A 166 -20.28 -0.57 24.98
N ARG A 167 -20.06 -1.82 25.41
CA ARG A 167 -21.04 -2.57 26.23
C ARG A 167 -21.24 -1.92 27.60
N ALA A 168 -20.16 -1.50 28.26
CA ALA A 168 -20.23 -0.79 29.54
C ALA A 168 -20.93 0.57 29.43
N LEU A 169 -20.69 1.30 28.34
CA LEU A 169 -21.34 2.58 28.05
C LEU A 169 -22.85 2.41 27.81
N ALA A 170 -23.24 1.38 27.04
CA ALA A 170 -24.64 1.04 26.82
C ALA A 170 -25.35 0.65 28.14
N GLU A 171 -24.69 -0.15 28.98
CA GLU A 171 -25.20 -0.51 30.31
C GLU A 171 -25.34 0.74 31.20
N TRP A 172 -24.35 1.62 31.19
CA TRP A 172 -24.35 2.86 31.97
C TRP A 172 -25.50 3.80 31.60
N CYS A 173 -25.93 3.82 30.33
CA CYS A 173 -27.08 4.61 29.87
C CYS A 173 -28.38 4.19 30.59
N GLY A 174 -28.56 2.90 30.86
CA GLY A 174 -29.75 2.32 31.47
C GLY A 174 -31.05 2.55 30.67
N GLU A 175 -32.19 2.08 31.21
CA GLU A 175 -33.50 2.15 30.52
C GLU A 175 -33.98 3.58 30.22
N LYS A 176 -33.58 4.56 31.04
CA LYS A 176 -34.06 5.95 30.95
C LYS A 176 -33.13 6.87 30.14
N GLY A 177 -31.97 6.37 29.73
CA GLY A 177 -30.89 7.17 29.15
C GLY A 177 -30.32 8.22 30.10
N ARG A 178 -29.22 8.84 29.66
CA ARG A 178 -28.46 9.85 30.40
C ARG A 178 -28.63 11.21 29.77
N ALA A 179 -28.85 12.24 30.58
CA ALA A 179 -29.17 13.56 30.05
C ALA A 179 -27.92 14.24 29.47
N LEU A 180 -28.03 14.74 28.25
CA LEU A 180 -26.97 15.51 27.58
C LEU A 180 -27.12 17.01 27.90
N THR A 181 -26.11 17.80 27.54
CA THR A 181 -26.20 19.26 27.49
C THR A 181 -27.10 19.69 26.32
N ARG A 182 -27.42 20.99 26.25
CA ARG A 182 -28.16 21.57 25.12
C ARG A 182 -27.43 21.38 23.78
N THR A 183 -26.10 21.33 23.81
CA THR A 183 -25.24 21.09 22.65
C THR A 183 -25.04 19.61 22.34
N GLY A 184 -25.70 18.69 23.06
CA GLY A 184 -25.59 17.25 22.81
C GLY A 184 -24.36 16.56 23.42
N ASN A 185 -23.60 17.26 24.27
CA ASN A 185 -22.40 16.73 24.94
C ASN A 185 -22.76 16.07 26.28
N LEU A 186 -21.87 15.21 26.78
CA LEU A 186 -21.98 14.68 28.14
C LEU A 186 -21.89 15.82 29.15
N ARG A 187 -22.62 15.69 30.27
CA ARG A 187 -22.44 16.59 31.41
C ARG A 187 -21.07 16.33 32.03
N LEU A 188 -20.40 17.37 32.53
CA LEU A 188 -19.04 17.24 33.07
C LEU A 188 -18.92 16.18 34.18
N ALA A 189 -19.92 16.07 35.06
CA ALA A 189 -19.92 15.04 36.10
C ALA A 189 -20.05 13.62 35.54
N ASP A 190 -20.90 13.44 34.52
CA ASP A 190 -21.09 12.16 33.84
C ASP A 190 -19.85 11.78 33.03
N ALA A 191 -19.22 12.76 32.36
CA ALA A 191 -18.00 12.56 31.59
C ALA A 191 -16.82 12.12 32.48
N ARG A 192 -16.62 12.77 33.64
CA ARG A 192 -15.59 12.34 34.61
C ARG A 192 -15.84 10.93 35.14
N HIS A 193 -17.10 10.61 35.47
CA HIS A 193 -17.46 9.30 35.95
C HIS A 193 -17.22 8.21 34.89
N LEU A 194 -17.56 8.48 33.63
CA LEU A 194 -17.31 7.57 32.52
C LEU A 194 -15.82 7.40 32.23
N ALA A 195 -15.03 8.49 32.22
CA ALA A 195 -13.58 8.40 32.01
C ALA A 195 -12.91 7.51 33.07
N GLU A 196 -13.33 7.63 34.34
CA GLU A 196 -12.86 6.78 35.43
C GLU A 196 -13.33 5.32 35.27
N GLN A 197 -14.61 5.11 34.94
CA GLN A 197 -15.17 3.77 34.78
C GLN A 197 -14.56 3.01 33.60
N LEU A 198 -14.35 3.69 32.47
CA LEU A 198 -13.80 3.10 31.25
C LEU A 198 -12.27 3.06 31.26
N GLY A 199 -11.62 3.83 32.14
CA GLY A 199 -10.17 3.94 32.21
C GLY A 199 -9.61 4.52 30.90
N THR A 200 -10.10 5.68 30.48
CA THR A 200 -9.63 6.38 29.27
C THR A 200 -8.37 7.22 29.52
N ASP A 201 -7.81 7.15 30.73
CA ASP A 201 -6.60 7.84 31.22
C ASP A 201 -6.60 9.38 31.07
N ASP A 202 -7.68 9.96 30.54
CA ASP A 202 -7.86 11.41 30.41
C ASP A 202 -7.73 12.13 31.76
N LEU A 203 -8.03 11.47 32.88
CA LEU A 203 -7.98 12.09 34.20
C LEU A 203 -6.60 12.01 34.88
N ALA A 204 -5.65 11.26 34.30
CA ALA A 204 -4.31 11.09 34.85
C ALA A 204 -3.38 12.28 34.53
N SER A 205 -3.60 12.98 33.41
CA SER A 205 -2.76 14.12 33.04
C SER A 205 -3.12 15.38 33.84
N PRO A 206 -2.13 16.11 34.40
CA PRO A 206 -2.32 17.39 35.09
C PRO A 206 -3.03 18.46 34.24
N ARG A 207 -2.95 18.33 32.90
CA ARG A 207 -3.63 19.21 31.94
C ARG A 207 -5.15 19.17 32.08
N TYR A 208 -5.73 18.02 32.45
CA TYR A 208 -7.17 17.82 32.59
C TYR A 208 -7.68 18.01 34.04
N ALA A 209 -6.81 18.39 34.97
CA ALA A 209 -7.23 18.70 36.35
C ALA A 209 -8.11 19.98 36.44
N ARG A 210 -8.11 20.84 35.40
CA ARG A 210 -8.90 22.10 35.32
C ARG A 210 -9.93 22.07 34.18
N LEU A 211 -10.68 20.97 34.02
CA LEU A 211 -11.71 20.85 32.97
C LEU A 211 -12.84 21.88 33.10
N GLY A 212 -12.99 22.74 32.08
CA GLY A 212 -14.15 23.61 31.87
C GLY A 212 -15.26 23.01 30.98
N ARG A 213 -14.94 21.97 30.18
CA ARG A 213 -15.87 21.27 29.27
C ARG A 213 -15.55 19.77 29.18
N ALA A 214 -16.54 18.98 28.78
CA ALA A 214 -16.47 17.51 28.74
C ALA A 214 -15.85 16.93 27.46
N ASP A 215 -15.88 17.69 26.36
CA ASP A 215 -15.31 17.39 25.06
C ASP A 215 -13.77 17.38 25.06
N ARG A 216 -13.14 18.07 26.01
CA ARG A 216 -11.69 18.08 26.23
C ARG A 216 -11.12 16.76 26.78
N LEU A 217 -11.94 15.73 27.01
CA LEU A 217 -11.46 14.38 27.34
C LEU A 217 -11.28 13.61 26.04
N ASP A 218 -10.17 13.83 25.34
CA ASP A 218 -9.96 13.34 23.97
C ASP A 218 -10.19 11.83 23.84
N ASN A 219 -9.73 11.01 24.80
CA ASN A 219 -9.89 9.57 24.73
C ASN A 219 -11.35 9.13 24.95
N LEU A 220 -12.01 9.70 25.96
CA LEU A 220 -13.43 9.45 26.18
C LEU A 220 -14.28 9.90 24.98
N THR A 221 -13.98 11.05 24.39
CA THR A 221 -14.73 11.63 23.28
C THR A 221 -14.70 10.70 22.07
N TRP A 222 -13.52 10.24 21.61
CA TRP A 222 -13.48 9.36 20.44
C TRP A 222 -14.09 7.99 20.72
N VAL A 223 -13.97 7.44 21.94
CA VAL A 223 -14.63 6.18 22.34
C VAL A 223 -16.16 6.33 22.30
N LEU A 224 -16.68 7.46 22.79
CA LEU A 224 -18.10 7.76 22.73
C LEU A 224 -18.59 7.90 21.29
N GLU A 225 -17.89 8.67 20.46
CA GLU A 225 -18.30 8.85 19.06
C GLU A 225 -18.24 7.53 18.29
N ALA A 226 -17.18 6.72 18.47
CA ALA A 226 -17.11 5.38 17.87
C ALA A 226 -18.32 4.52 18.27
N ALA A 227 -18.70 4.55 19.55
CA ALA A 227 -19.87 3.84 20.05
C ALA A 227 -21.21 4.41 19.52
N VAL A 228 -21.28 5.70 19.22
CA VAL A 228 -22.45 6.32 18.57
C VAL A 228 -22.54 5.90 17.10
N HIS A 229 -21.44 5.99 16.36
CA HIS A 229 -21.38 5.58 14.95
C HIS A 229 -21.66 4.08 14.77
N ALA A 230 -21.14 3.23 15.66
CA ALA A 230 -21.45 1.80 15.68
C ALA A 230 -22.88 1.48 16.18
N GLY A 231 -23.61 2.47 16.70
CA GLY A 231 -24.97 2.30 17.22
C GLY A 231 -25.05 1.55 18.55
N ALA A 232 -23.94 1.44 19.29
CA ALA A 232 -23.92 0.93 20.67
C ALA A 232 -24.71 1.84 21.62
N VAL A 233 -24.62 3.15 21.37
CA VAL A 233 -25.44 4.19 21.99
C VAL A 233 -25.96 5.15 20.92
N ARG A 234 -27.00 5.92 21.23
CA ARG A 234 -27.54 6.93 20.32
C ARG A 234 -28.00 8.17 21.09
N ARG A 235 -27.95 9.32 20.42
CA ARG A 235 -28.47 10.59 20.95
C ARG A 235 -29.94 10.72 20.57
N ASP A 236 -30.83 10.77 21.56
CA ASP A 236 -32.28 10.82 21.36
C ASP A 236 -32.95 11.74 22.40
N GLY A 237 -33.72 12.73 21.93
CA GLY A 237 -34.47 13.63 22.81
C GLY A 237 -33.61 14.34 23.88
N GLY A 238 -32.37 14.71 23.56
CA GLY A 238 -31.42 15.30 24.51
C GLY A 238 -30.87 14.32 25.54
N ARG A 239 -30.92 13.01 25.25
CA ARG A 239 -30.37 11.94 26.09
C ARG A 239 -29.48 11.02 25.28
N LEU A 240 -28.50 10.41 25.94
CA LEU A 240 -27.77 9.27 25.45
C LEU A 240 -28.50 8.00 25.90
N VAL A 241 -28.91 7.15 24.97
CA VAL A 241 -29.63 5.91 25.24
C VAL A 241 -28.89 4.73 24.61
N ALA A 242 -29.05 3.53 25.18
CA ALA A 242 -28.48 2.31 24.63
C ALA A 242 -29.11 1.94 23.28
N GLY A 243 -28.30 1.41 22.37
CA GLY A 243 -28.76 0.87 21.09
C GLY A 243 -29.16 -0.60 21.21
N GLU A 244 -30.43 -0.90 20.94
CA GLU A 244 -30.97 -2.27 21.06
C GLU A 244 -30.34 -3.24 20.05
N ARG A 245 -30.01 -2.77 18.84
CA ARG A 245 -29.39 -3.59 17.80
C ARG A 245 -27.99 -4.07 18.21
N PHE A 246 -27.17 -3.16 18.73
CA PHE A 246 -25.79 -3.47 19.12
C PHE A 246 -25.73 -4.50 20.25
N ALA A 247 -26.69 -4.46 21.18
CA ALA A 247 -26.77 -5.42 22.27
C ALA A 247 -26.95 -6.88 21.79
N ALA A 248 -27.51 -7.09 20.58
CA ALA A 248 -27.74 -8.40 20.00
C ALA A 248 -26.57 -8.91 19.13
N LEU A 249 -25.56 -8.07 18.86
CA LEU A 249 -24.41 -8.46 18.06
C LEU A 249 -23.47 -9.38 18.85
N ASP A 250 -22.94 -10.39 18.16
CA ASP A 250 -21.76 -11.11 18.65
C ASP A 250 -20.54 -10.18 18.68
N ASP A 251 -19.52 -10.59 19.44
CA ASP A 251 -18.35 -9.74 19.67
C ASP A 251 -17.59 -9.43 18.37
N THR A 252 -17.57 -10.34 17.38
CA THR A 252 -16.88 -10.09 16.11
C THR A 252 -17.56 -9.00 15.31
N THR A 253 -18.87 -9.09 15.07
CA THR A 253 -19.59 -8.03 14.36
C THR A 253 -19.58 -6.72 15.14
N ALA A 254 -19.70 -6.77 16.47
CA ALA A 254 -19.58 -5.57 17.30
C ALA A 254 -18.20 -4.91 17.18
N HIS A 255 -17.12 -5.70 17.10
CA HIS A 255 -15.76 -5.20 16.93
C HIS A 255 -15.57 -4.52 15.57
N GLU A 256 -16.02 -5.15 14.48
CA GLU A 256 -15.95 -4.60 13.13
C GLU A 256 -16.74 -3.28 13.02
N ASP A 257 -17.98 -3.24 13.52
CA ASP A 257 -18.81 -2.03 13.55
C ASP A 257 -18.16 -0.90 14.36
N LEU A 258 -17.52 -1.21 15.50
CA LEU A 258 -16.82 -0.24 16.33
C LEU A 258 -15.56 0.31 15.69
N VAL A 259 -14.78 -0.50 14.96
CA VAL A 259 -13.59 -0.03 14.25
C VAL A 259 -13.98 0.89 13.10
N LEU A 260 -15.00 0.54 12.32
CA LEU A 260 -15.53 1.41 11.28
C LEU A 260 -16.13 2.69 11.89
N GLY A 261 -16.84 2.59 13.01
CA GLY A 261 -17.34 3.76 13.73
C GLY A 261 -16.22 4.66 14.26
N ALA A 262 -15.10 4.09 14.69
CA ALA A 262 -13.92 4.83 15.13
C ALA A 262 -13.21 5.53 13.96
N ARG A 263 -13.13 4.86 12.79
CA ARG A 263 -12.67 5.48 11.54
C ARG A 263 -13.54 6.70 11.20
N ASP A 264 -14.85 6.53 11.17
CA ASP A 264 -15.80 7.60 10.80
C ASP A 264 -15.81 8.75 11.81
N ALA A 265 -15.46 8.48 13.07
CA ALA A 265 -15.25 9.48 14.12
C ALA A 265 -13.88 10.19 14.04
N GLY A 266 -13.01 9.84 13.07
CA GLY A 266 -11.66 10.38 12.93
C GLY A 266 -10.67 9.88 13.98
N ALA A 267 -11.00 8.81 14.73
CA ALA A 267 -10.12 8.27 15.76
C ALA A 267 -8.86 7.62 15.18
N LEU A 268 -8.86 7.26 13.90
CA LEU A 268 -7.70 6.71 13.21
C LEU A 268 -6.75 7.81 12.67
N THR A 269 -7.13 9.08 12.80
CA THR A 269 -6.31 10.24 12.44
C THR A 269 -5.84 10.93 13.72
N VAL A 270 -4.52 10.99 13.91
CA VAL A 270 -3.82 11.54 15.09
C VAL A 270 -3.04 12.83 14.76
N SER A 271 -2.86 13.14 13.48
CA SER A 271 -2.22 14.33 12.95
C SER A 271 -2.96 15.61 13.35
N VAL A 272 -2.21 16.59 13.86
CA VAL A 272 -2.74 17.92 14.20
C VAL A 272 -3.10 18.72 12.94
N HIS A 273 -2.41 18.48 11.83
CA HIS A 273 -2.63 19.15 10.54
C HIS A 273 -3.89 18.70 9.80
N GLY A 274 -4.60 17.67 10.29
CA GLY A 274 -5.80 17.10 9.65
C GLY A 274 -7.13 17.61 10.19
N ARG A 275 -7.17 18.43 11.25
CA ARG A 275 -8.44 19.02 11.73
C ARG A 275 -8.74 20.29 10.95
N ARG A 276 -9.30 20.17 9.74
CA ARG A 276 -9.82 21.34 9.02
C ARG A 276 -10.91 22.01 9.85
N ALA A 277 -10.81 23.32 9.92
CA ALA A 277 -11.77 24.23 10.51
C ALA A 277 -13.18 24.00 9.96
N SER A 278 -13.98 23.24 10.71
CA SER A 278 -15.42 23.38 10.69
C SER A 278 -15.92 23.38 12.13
N ASP A 279 -16.30 24.57 12.57
CA ASP A 279 -17.27 24.86 13.63
C ASP A 279 -16.86 24.52 15.08
N ASP A 280 -16.14 25.49 15.67
CA ASP A 280 -16.25 26.03 17.04
C ASP A 280 -14.84 26.37 17.55
N GLY A 281 -14.51 27.67 17.55
CA GLY A 281 -13.17 28.17 17.80
C GLY A 281 -12.62 27.81 19.18
N LEU A 282 -11.50 27.09 19.19
CA LEU A 282 -10.45 26.95 20.23
C LEU A 282 -9.26 26.22 19.55
N ASP A 283 -7.97 26.47 19.77
CA ASP A 283 -7.19 27.42 20.57
C ASP A 283 -5.78 27.45 19.91
N ASP A 284 -5.35 28.58 19.36
CA ASP A 284 -3.99 28.79 18.81
C ASP A 284 -2.90 28.67 19.92
N ASP A 285 -3.32 28.80 21.19
CA ASP A 285 -2.50 28.62 22.41
C ASP A 285 -1.82 27.24 22.53
N LEU A 286 -2.35 26.20 21.87
CA LEU A 286 -1.83 24.83 21.96
C LEU A 286 -0.54 24.63 21.12
N LEU A 287 -0.34 25.45 20.09
CA LEU A 287 0.88 25.47 19.28
C LEU A 287 1.97 26.31 19.94
N GLU A 288 1.64 27.49 20.49
CA GLU A 288 2.60 28.32 21.25
C GLU A 288 3.15 27.57 22.48
N THR A 289 2.31 26.86 23.22
CA THR A 289 2.79 26.09 24.39
C THR A 289 3.67 24.88 24.05
N LEU A 290 3.60 24.35 22.82
CA LEU A 290 4.47 23.26 22.35
C LEU A 290 5.81 23.76 21.79
N LEU A 291 5.87 25.01 21.33
CA LEU A 291 7.06 25.62 20.74
C LEU A 291 7.85 26.49 21.75
N ASP A 292 7.21 27.08 22.76
CA ASP A 292 7.86 28.02 23.71
C ASP A 292 8.46 27.38 24.97
N THR A 293 9.16 26.25 24.83
CA THR A 293 10.00 25.71 25.91
C THR A 293 11.45 25.48 25.49
N ASP A 294 12.02 26.42 24.75
CA ASP A 294 13.46 26.67 24.77
C ASP A 294 13.73 27.99 25.48
N GLY A 295 14.18 27.87 26.74
CA GLY A 295 14.64 29.00 27.52
C GLY A 295 15.90 29.60 26.89
N ASN A 296 15.73 30.64 26.08
CA ASN A 296 16.78 31.62 25.83
C ASN A 296 16.22 33.03 26.05
N HIS A 297 16.64 33.67 27.13
CA HIS A 297 16.44 35.10 27.33
C HIS A 297 17.23 35.87 26.27
N GLY A 298 16.54 36.46 25.30
CA GLY A 298 17.13 37.33 24.29
C GLY A 298 16.12 38.32 23.74
N ASP A 299 15.94 39.43 24.47
CA ASP A 299 15.57 40.78 24.00
C ASP A 299 14.60 40.86 22.80
N HIS A 300 13.29 40.87 23.08
CA HIS A 300 12.27 41.35 22.15
C HIS A 300 11.96 42.82 22.46
N SER A 301 12.57 43.73 21.72
CA SER A 301 11.98 45.05 21.49
C SER A 301 11.22 45.04 20.16
N ASP A 302 10.03 45.64 20.19
CA ASP A 302 9.24 46.12 19.06
C ASP A 302 8.19 45.14 18.49
N LEU A 303 7.09 44.99 19.23
CA LEU A 303 5.76 44.77 18.65
C LEU A 303 4.78 45.74 19.34
N GLU A 304 4.73 46.97 18.82
CA GLU A 304 3.61 47.88 19.02
C GLU A 304 2.50 47.57 18.00
N ASP A 305 1.27 47.82 18.44
CA ASP A 305 0.04 48.02 17.66
C ASP A 305 -0.76 46.80 17.17
N LEU A 306 -1.63 46.27 18.04
CA LEU A 306 -3.00 45.86 17.69
C LEU A 306 -3.93 46.06 18.91
N GLU A 307 -4.39 47.30 19.10
CA GLU A 307 -5.65 47.59 19.80
C GLU A 307 -6.83 47.47 18.80
N ASP A 308 -8.01 47.16 19.33
CA ASP A 308 -9.35 47.14 18.69
C ASP A 308 -9.88 45.81 18.14
N LEU A 309 -10.45 44.98 19.01
CA LEU A 309 -11.63 44.15 18.69
C LEU A 309 -12.61 44.08 19.89
N ASP A 310 -13.28 45.21 20.16
CA ASP A 310 -14.59 45.23 20.81
C ASP A 310 -15.65 45.24 19.69
N ASN A 311 -16.33 44.11 19.46
CA ASN A 311 -17.73 44.02 19.02
C ASN A 311 -18.14 42.55 18.82
N LEU A 312 -18.61 41.94 19.91
CA LEU A 312 -19.50 40.77 19.89
C LEU A 312 -20.93 41.28 19.74
N ASP A 313 -21.51 41.14 18.54
CA ASP A 313 -22.96 41.06 18.29
C ASP A 313 -23.14 40.89 16.77
N ASP A 314 -23.25 39.64 16.30
CA ASP A 314 -23.98 39.21 15.08
C ASP A 314 -23.55 37.78 14.66
N LEU A 315 -23.86 36.77 15.48
CA LEU A 315 -23.81 35.36 15.09
C LEU A 315 -25.15 34.68 15.38
N ASP A 316 -26.21 35.21 14.80
CA ASP A 316 -27.48 34.52 14.54
C ASP A 316 -27.66 34.54 13.02
N ASP A 317 -27.20 33.50 12.30
CA ASP A 317 -27.75 33.02 11.01
C ASP A 317 -26.80 32.06 10.24
N LEU A 318 -26.40 30.93 10.83
CA LEU A 318 -25.79 29.82 10.06
C LEU A 318 -26.33 28.45 10.49
N HIS A 319 -27.61 28.21 10.22
CA HIS A 319 -28.14 26.84 10.11
C HIS A 319 -29.05 26.72 8.90
N ALA A 320 -28.51 26.24 7.78
CA ALA A 320 -29.20 25.32 6.88
C ALA A 320 -28.26 24.82 5.76
N ASP A 321 -28.21 23.49 5.65
CA ASP A 321 -27.87 22.74 4.43
C ASP A 321 -26.38 22.67 4.02
N GLY A 322 -25.63 21.81 4.71
CA GLY A 322 -24.37 21.25 4.22
C GLY A 322 -24.36 19.76 4.54
N GLY A 323 -24.50 18.91 3.54
CA GLY A 323 -24.33 17.47 3.70
C GLY A 323 -22.98 17.17 4.34
N VAL A 324 -22.94 16.19 5.24
CA VAL A 324 -21.71 15.68 5.85
C VAL A 324 -20.73 15.39 4.70
N PRO A 325 -19.54 16.03 4.66
CA PRO A 325 -18.51 15.68 3.69
C PRO A 325 -18.25 14.17 3.75
N PRO A 326 -17.96 13.50 2.62
CA PRO A 326 -17.53 12.12 2.69
C PRO A 326 -16.35 12.01 3.67
N ALA A 327 -16.36 11.00 4.53
CA ALA A 327 -15.28 10.78 5.48
C ALA A 327 -13.95 10.69 4.71
N GLU A 328 -13.00 11.56 5.06
CA GLU A 328 -11.62 11.48 4.55
C GLU A 328 -11.01 10.14 5.00
N PRO A 329 -10.06 9.57 4.23
CA PRO A 329 -9.40 8.32 4.60
C PRO A 329 -8.75 8.44 5.98
N ALA A 330 -8.49 7.31 6.64
CA ALA A 330 -7.68 7.29 7.85
C ALA A 330 -6.20 7.54 7.49
N ASP A 331 -5.89 8.74 6.99
CA ASP A 331 -4.62 9.11 6.37
C ASP A 331 -3.41 8.64 7.21
N ASP A 332 -3.48 8.76 8.54
CA ASP A 332 -2.41 8.32 9.43
C ASP A 332 -2.35 6.80 9.67
N ALA A 333 -3.50 6.13 9.78
CA ALA A 333 -3.55 4.70 10.11
C ALA A 333 -3.35 3.81 8.89
N THR A 334 -3.68 4.29 7.70
CA THR A 334 -3.61 3.52 6.45
C THR A 334 -2.19 3.02 6.15
N PRO A 335 -1.13 3.85 6.22
CA PRO A 335 0.24 3.36 6.10
C PRO A 335 0.61 2.33 7.17
N ALA A 336 0.12 2.50 8.41
CA ALA A 336 0.36 1.54 9.48
C ALA A 336 -0.34 0.18 9.21
N PHE A 337 -1.56 0.18 8.69
CA PHE A 337 -2.26 -1.05 8.29
C PHE A 337 -1.53 -1.75 7.15
N LEU A 338 -1.15 -1.03 6.11
CA LEU A 338 -0.42 -1.61 4.98
C LEU A 338 0.91 -2.21 5.45
N ALA A 339 1.63 -1.54 6.34
CA ALA A 339 2.87 -2.05 6.93
C ALA A 339 2.63 -3.32 7.76
N LEU A 340 1.68 -3.28 8.70
CA LEU A 340 1.46 -4.39 9.62
C LEU A 340 0.83 -5.62 8.94
N LEU A 341 0.05 -5.44 7.86
CA LEU A 341 -0.52 -6.55 7.09
C LEU A 341 0.52 -7.32 6.27
N ARG A 342 1.68 -6.70 5.97
CA ARG A 342 2.85 -7.38 5.39
C ARG A 342 3.62 -8.21 6.42
N HIS A 343 3.44 -7.90 7.71
CA HIS A 343 4.08 -8.59 8.83
C HIS A 343 3.02 -9.13 9.83
N PRO A 344 2.04 -9.94 9.38
CA PRO A 344 0.87 -10.26 10.19
C PRO A 344 1.20 -11.13 11.42
N ASP A 345 2.21 -12.01 11.31
CA ASP A 345 2.60 -12.94 12.37
C ASP A 345 3.75 -12.41 13.24
N ASP A 346 4.78 -11.83 12.61
CA ASP A 346 5.97 -11.33 13.30
C ASP A 346 5.82 -9.89 13.80
N GLY A 347 4.88 -9.12 13.26
CA GLY A 347 4.68 -7.71 13.56
C GLY A 347 5.89 -6.84 13.18
N MET A 348 5.83 -5.56 13.57
CA MET A 348 6.87 -4.58 13.32
C MET A 348 7.43 -4.03 14.64
N ALA A 349 8.71 -3.66 14.68
CA ALA A 349 9.25 -2.94 15.82
C ALA A 349 8.64 -1.53 15.87
N TYR A 350 8.38 -1.03 17.08
CA TYR A 350 7.84 0.32 17.28
C TYR A 350 8.68 1.40 16.58
N ASP A 351 10.01 1.34 16.73
CA ASP A 351 10.92 2.34 16.17
C ASP A 351 10.90 2.33 14.63
N ASP A 352 10.79 1.16 14.01
CA ASP A 352 10.68 1.03 12.55
C ASP A 352 9.36 1.61 12.06
N LEU A 353 8.27 1.40 12.80
CA LEU A 353 6.96 1.97 12.48
C LEU A 353 6.96 3.50 12.63
N VAL A 354 7.66 4.05 13.64
CA VAL A 354 7.83 5.51 13.77
C VAL A 354 8.55 6.09 12.55
N VAL A 355 9.64 5.46 12.12
CA VAL A 355 10.40 5.90 10.94
C VAL A 355 9.56 5.81 9.68
N LEU A 356 8.83 4.71 9.47
CA LEU A 356 7.91 4.58 8.35
C LEU A 356 6.90 5.73 8.32
N LEU A 357 6.18 5.94 9.42
CA LEU A 357 5.09 6.92 9.45
C LEU A 357 5.62 8.34 9.30
N ASP A 358 6.78 8.67 9.88
CA ASP A 358 7.46 9.95 9.67
C ASP A 358 7.76 10.19 8.18
N LEU A 359 8.29 9.17 7.50
CA LEU A 359 8.65 9.24 6.07
C LEU A 359 7.42 9.35 5.16
N VAL A 360 6.37 8.55 5.42
CA VAL A 360 5.18 8.48 4.55
C VAL A 360 4.25 9.67 4.76
N LEU A 361 4.10 10.13 6.01
CA LEU A 361 3.15 11.18 6.37
C LEU A 361 3.79 12.56 6.52
N GLY A 362 5.13 12.66 6.39
CA GLY A 362 5.84 13.92 6.43
C GLY A 362 5.67 14.65 7.76
N TRP A 363 5.80 13.95 8.88
CA TRP A 363 5.56 14.51 10.22
C TRP A 363 6.66 15.48 10.72
N ASP A 364 7.52 15.99 9.83
CA ASP A 364 8.49 17.09 10.05
C ASP A 364 9.31 16.99 11.35
N GLY A 365 9.70 15.77 11.74
CA GLY A 365 10.71 15.55 12.76
C GLY A 365 10.44 14.39 13.71
N SER A 366 11.52 13.68 14.07
CA SER A 366 11.49 12.43 14.84
C SER A 366 10.66 12.48 16.13
N ARG A 367 10.61 13.63 16.80
CA ARG A 367 9.84 13.80 18.04
C ARG A 367 8.34 13.86 17.81
N LEU A 368 7.90 14.60 16.79
CA LEU A 368 6.48 14.69 16.45
C LEU A 368 6.00 13.32 15.99
N ALA A 369 6.78 12.66 15.13
CA ALA A 369 6.47 11.33 14.65
C ALA A 369 6.37 10.29 15.76
N THR A 370 7.29 10.31 16.72
CA THR A 370 7.23 9.44 17.90
C THR A 370 5.93 9.67 18.68
N MET A 371 5.57 10.92 18.93
CA MET A 371 4.34 11.26 19.67
C MET A 371 3.08 10.79 18.94
N GLN A 372 2.99 11.06 17.63
CA GLN A 372 1.82 10.72 16.82
C GLN A 372 1.68 9.21 16.64
N THR A 373 2.78 8.51 16.32
CA THR A 373 2.81 7.03 16.24
C THR A 373 2.34 6.40 17.55
N ARG A 374 2.87 6.86 18.69
CA ARG A 374 2.43 6.36 20.00
C ARG A 374 0.93 6.54 20.21
N ARG A 375 0.40 7.74 19.93
CA ARG A 375 -1.04 8.01 20.07
C ARG A 375 -1.87 7.11 19.17
N LEU A 376 -1.44 6.89 17.93
CA LEU A 376 -2.10 5.98 17.00
C LEU A 376 -2.11 4.57 17.56
N LEU A 377 -0.96 4.07 18.02
CA LEU A 377 -0.85 2.73 18.60
C LEU A 377 -1.67 2.54 19.87
N GLU A 378 -1.73 3.53 20.75
CA GLU A 378 -2.61 3.49 21.93
C GLU A 378 -4.09 3.38 21.54
N ARG A 379 -4.52 4.08 20.47
CA ARG A 379 -5.87 3.95 19.94
C ARG A 379 -6.10 2.59 19.29
N LEU A 380 -5.17 2.10 18.47
CA LEU A 380 -5.26 0.78 17.83
C LEU A 380 -5.27 -0.36 18.86
N ASP A 381 -4.48 -0.25 19.93
CA ASP A 381 -4.43 -1.20 21.06
C ASP A 381 -5.77 -1.21 21.81
N ARG A 382 -6.33 -0.03 22.12
CA ARG A 382 -7.68 0.07 22.72
C ARG A 382 -8.78 -0.45 21.79
N LEU A 383 -8.67 -0.21 20.49
CA LEU A 383 -9.56 -0.78 19.47
C LEU A 383 -9.41 -2.30 19.37
N GLY A 384 -8.40 -2.92 19.99
CA GLY A 384 -8.13 -4.35 19.90
C GLY A 384 -7.62 -4.78 18.52
N ILE A 385 -7.08 -3.83 17.75
CA ILE A 385 -6.52 -4.06 16.41
C ILE A 385 -5.10 -4.57 16.52
N VAL A 386 -4.28 -3.99 17.40
CA VAL A 386 -2.90 -4.41 17.61
C VAL A 386 -2.72 -4.94 19.03
N ASP A 387 -1.79 -5.89 19.19
CA ASP A 387 -1.15 -6.19 20.47
C ASP A 387 0.21 -5.48 20.46
N TRP A 388 0.40 -4.51 21.37
CA TRP A 388 1.67 -3.78 21.52
C TRP A 388 2.44 -4.31 22.74
N THR A 389 3.39 -5.22 22.50
CA THR A 389 4.11 -5.97 23.55
C THR A 389 5.54 -5.48 23.73
N ASP A 390 6.19 -5.93 24.81
CA ASP A 390 7.60 -5.62 25.12
C ASP A 390 7.92 -4.12 25.19
N THR A 391 6.92 -3.31 25.54
CA THR A 391 7.06 -1.85 25.65
C THR A 391 7.88 -1.47 26.87
N THR A 392 8.68 -0.42 26.73
CA THR A 392 9.29 0.30 27.84
C THR A 392 8.42 1.47 28.28
N THR A 393 8.57 1.89 29.54
CA THR A 393 7.95 3.11 30.04
C THR A 393 9.03 4.16 30.23
N GLU A 394 8.93 5.24 29.46
CA GLU A 394 9.80 6.41 29.58
C GLU A 394 9.02 7.59 30.14
N ARG A 395 9.72 8.67 30.48
CA ARG A 395 9.06 9.93 30.87
C ARG A 395 9.16 10.91 29.73
N ASP A 396 8.05 11.52 29.34
CA ASP A 396 8.04 12.60 28.37
C ASP A 396 8.59 13.92 28.97
N ARG A 397 8.58 15.02 28.20
CA ARG A 397 9.05 16.33 28.65
C ARG A 397 8.27 16.88 29.86
N ASP A 398 7.00 16.51 30.00
CA ASP A 398 6.14 16.92 31.12
C ASP A 398 6.36 16.01 32.35
N GLY A 399 7.20 14.98 32.22
CA GLY A 399 7.49 13.99 33.23
C GLY A 399 6.44 12.89 33.31
N GLU A 400 5.50 12.83 32.38
CA GLU A 400 4.44 11.82 32.34
C GLU A 400 4.98 10.49 31.82
N PRO A 401 4.60 9.35 32.42
CA PRO A 401 5.00 8.04 31.93
C PRO A 401 4.33 7.76 30.58
N VAL A 402 5.13 7.49 29.55
CA VAL A 402 4.69 7.14 28.20
C VAL A 402 5.24 5.77 27.79
N ARG A 403 4.43 5.00 27.05
CA ARG A 403 4.89 3.73 26.44
C ARG A 403 5.72 4.03 25.20
N THR A 404 6.87 3.36 25.08
CA THR A 404 7.78 3.44 23.92
C THR A 404 8.36 2.07 23.62
N GLY A 405 8.97 1.92 22.44
CA GLY A 405 9.65 0.68 22.03
C GLY A 405 8.71 -0.52 21.91
N GLY A 406 9.28 -1.72 21.87
CA GLY A 406 8.53 -2.97 21.78
C GLY A 406 8.12 -3.35 20.36
N ARG A 407 7.17 -4.28 20.28
CA ARG A 407 6.71 -4.90 19.03
C ARG A 407 5.21 -4.72 18.87
N VAL A 408 4.78 -4.34 17.68
CA VAL A 408 3.38 -4.12 17.30
C VAL A 408 2.98 -5.22 16.34
N THR A 409 2.00 -6.04 16.72
CA THR A 409 1.49 -7.13 15.87
C THR A 409 -0.02 -7.00 15.72
N LEU A 410 -0.58 -7.32 14.55
CA LEU A 410 -2.04 -7.34 14.40
C LEU A 410 -2.64 -8.50 15.21
N THR A 411 -3.73 -8.21 15.92
CA THR A 411 -4.53 -9.29 16.50
C THR A 411 -5.30 -10.02 15.40
N ALA A 412 -5.83 -11.21 15.69
CA ALA A 412 -6.67 -11.91 14.72
C ALA A 412 -7.92 -11.10 14.31
N GLY A 413 -8.49 -10.32 15.23
CA GLY A 413 -9.54 -9.35 14.92
C GLY A 413 -9.01 -8.15 14.14
N GLY A 414 -7.80 -7.70 14.47
CA GLY A 414 -7.08 -6.61 13.82
C GLY A 414 -6.77 -6.84 12.35
N VAL A 415 -6.37 -8.06 11.95
CA VAL A 415 -6.19 -8.39 10.52
C VAL A 415 -7.50 -8.20 9.76
N ALA A 416 -8.61 -8.74 10.27
CA ALA A 416 -9.91 -8.59 9.63
C ALA A 416 -10.39 -7.13 9.60
N CYS A 417 -10.24 -6.40 10.71
CA CYS A 417 -10.62 -5.00 10.80
C CYS A 417 -9.75 -4.10 9.93
N GLY A 418 -8.44 -4.34 9.84
CA GLY A 418 -7.52 -3.60 8.98
C GLY A 418 -7.89 -3.77 7.50
N LEU A 419 -8.20 -5.00 7.06
CA LEU A 419 -8.71 -5.25 5.72
C LEU A 419 -10.04 -4.52 5.45
N LEU A 420 -10.94 -4.49 6.43
CA LEU A 420 -12.21 -3.76 6.32
C LEU A 420 -12.02 -2.24 6.22
N VAL A 421 -11.11 -1.66 7.00
CA VAL A 421 -10.78 -0.22 6.96
C VAL A 421 -10.18 0.15 5.61
N LEU A 422 -9.20 -0.61 5.11
CA LEU A 422 -8.62 -0.39 3.78
C LEU A 422 -9.70 -0.50 2.68
N ALA A 423 -10.56 -1.52 2.75
CA ALA A 423 -11.64 -1.68 1.79
C ALA A 423 -12.65 -0.52 1.82
N ALA A 424 -12.95 0.03 3.01
CA ALA A 424 -13.82 1.21 3.16
C ALA A 424 -13.22 2.48 2.54
N GLU A 425 -11.90 2.52 2.35
CA GLU A 425 -11.16 3.59 1.66
C GLU A 425 -10.98 3.32 0.17
N GLY A 426 -11.52 2.20 -0.35
CA GLY A 426 -11.32 1.78 -1.73
C GLY A 426 -9.96 1.16 -2.00
N LEU A 427 -9.19 0.85 -0.95
CA LEU A 427 -7.89 0.19 -1.03
C LEU A 427 -8.06 -1.32 -0.87
N GLY A 428 -7.56 -2.08 -1.85
CA GLY A 428 -7.49 -3.53 -1.76
C GLY A 428 -6.16 -3.96 -1.16
N PHE A 429 -6.19 -4.97 -0.29
CA PHE A 429 -5.01 -5.72 0.13
C PHE A 429 -5.21 -7.20 -0.24
N PRO A 430 -4.25 -7.85 -0.93
CA PRO A 430 -4.37 -9.26 -1.29
C PRO A 430 -4.63 -10.11 -0.04
N SER A 431 -5.63 -11.01 -0.11
CA SER A 431 -5.97 -11.88 1.02
C SER A 431 -6.19 -13.31 0.58
N ARG A 432 -5.98 -14.24 1.50
CA ARG A 432 -6.22 -15.68 1.31
C ARG A 432 -7.08 -16.24 2.44
N PRO A 433 -7.92 -17.24 2.16
CA PRO A 433 -8.84 -17.76 3.16
C PRO A 433 -8.13 -18.57 4.26
N ASP A 434 -8.84 -18.80 5.36
CA ASP A 434 -8.49 -19.83 6.34
C ASP A 434 -8.57 -21.21 5.65
N PRO A 435 -7.47 -21.97 5.57
CA PRO A 435 -7.43 -23.23 4.84
C PRO A 435 -8.43 -24.27 5.39
N ALA A 436 -8.80 -24.18 6.67
CA ALA A 436 -9.75 -25.10 7.28
C ALA A 436 -11.18 -24.99 6.71
N VAL A 437 -11.52 -23.83 6.12
CA VAL A 437 -12.83 -23.56 5.52
C VAL A 437 -12.76 -23.21 4.04
N ALA A 438 -11.54 -23.14 3.49
CA ALA A 438 -11.31 -22.82 2.09
C ALA A 438 -11.84 -23.93 1.16
N SER A 439 -12.34 -23.50 0.00
CA SER A 439 -12.64 -24.38 -1.11
C SER A 439 -11.36 -24.86 -1.80
N VAL A 440 -11.45 -25.99 -2.50
CA VAL A 440 -10.36 -26.48 -3.33
C VAL A 440 -9.95 -25.48 -4.42
N THR A 441 -10.91 -24.68 -4.91
CA THR A 441 -10.65 -23.63 -5.89
C THR A 441 -9.75 -22.55 -5.33
N GLU A 442 -10.03 -22.08 -4.11
CA GLU A 442 -9.21 -21.07 -3.45
C GLU A 442 -7.82 -21.62 -3.14
N ILE A 443 -7.71 -22.85 -2.61
CA ILE A 443 -6.41 -23.45 -2.29
C ILE A 443 -5.55 -23.67 -3.54
N VAL A 444 -6.11 -24.17 -4.64
CA VAL A 444 -5.37 -24.33 -5.90
C VAL A 444 -5.01 -22.96 -6.49
N GLY A 445 -5.86 -21.94 -6.31
CA GLY A 445 -5.63 -20.58 -6.77
C GLY A 445 -4.40 -19.91 -6.16
N LEU A 446 -4.01 -20.30 -4.94
CA LEU A 446 -2.81 -19.77 -4.27
C LEU A 446 -1.48 -20.24 -4.89
N ALA A 447 -1.52 -21.11 -5.90
CA ALA A 447 -0.33 -21.61 -6.58
C ALA A 447 0.42 -20.47 -7.29
N GLY A 448 1.57 -20.07 -6.75
CA GLY A 448 2.39 -18.98 -7.29
C GLY A 448 2.09 -17.60 -6.71
N ASP A 449 1.00 -17.46 -5.97
CA ASP A 449 0.62 -16.21 -5.30
C ASP A 449 1.17 -16.11 -3.86
N VAL A 450 1.62 -17.22 -3.28
CA VAL A 450 2.22 -17.27 -1.94
C VAL A 450 3.51 -18.10 -1.96
N PRO A 451 4.43 -17.89 -0.99
CA PRO A 451 5.65 -18.68 -0.91
C PRO A 451 5.38 -20.20 -0.88
N PRO A 452 6.17 -21.03 -1.60
CA PRO A 452 5.88 -22.46 -1.75
C PRO A 452 5.73 -23.23 -0.44
N ASP A 453 6.53 -22.89 0.58
CA ASP A 453 6.45 -23.55 1.89
C ASP A 453 5.19 -23.19 2.66
N GLU A 454 4.68 -21.97 2.51
CA GLU A 454 3.41 -21.58 3.10
C GLU A 454 2.24 -22.24 2.39
N TRP A 455 2.27 -22.29 1.07
CA TRP A 455 1.23 -22.97 0.31
C TRP A 455 1.14 -24.46 0.67
N ARG A 456 2.27 -25.13 0.87
CA ARG A 456 2.30 -26.53 1.35
C ARG A 456 1.61 -26.68 2.71
N ARG A 457 1.86 -25.78 3.65
CA ARG A 457 1.18 -25.78 4.96
C ARG A 457 -0.33 -25.56 4.81
N ASP A 458 -0.74 -24.72 3.86
CA ASP A 458 -2.17 -24.47 3.58
C ASP A 458 -2.86 -25.68 3.02
N ILE A 459 -2.22 -26.38 2.08
CA ILE A 459 -2.72 -27.63 1.53
C ILE A 459 -2.88 -28.69 2.63
N ASP A 460 -1.92 -28.77 3.57
CA ASP A 460 -1.99 -29.72 4.69
C ASP A 460 -3.14 -29.39 5.64
N ALA A 461 -3.27 -28.12 6.04
CA ALA A 461 -4.32 -27.66 6.93
C ALA A 461 -5.70 -27.85 6.29
N TRP A 462 -5.82 -27.53 5.00
CA TRP A 462 -7.02 -27.73 4.21
C TRP A 462 -7.40 -29.21 4.13
N HIS A 463 -6.44 -30.08 3.79
CA HIS A 463 -6.65 -31.53 3.68
C HIS A 463 -7.05 -32.16 5.01
N ALA A 464 -6.41 -31.77 6.11
CA ALA A 464 -6.73 -32.24 7.45
C ALA A 464 -8.14 -31.84 7.92
N ALA A 465 -8.68 -30.74 7.39
CA ALA A 465 -10.03 -30.28 7.67
C ALA A 465 -11.12 -30.98 6.82
N GLN A 466 -10.74 -31.74 5.79
CA GLN A 466 -11.72 -32.36 4.90
C GLN A 466 -12.40 -33.58 5.55
N PRO A 467 -13.72 -33.74 5.40
CA PRO A 467 -14.45 -34.88 5.93
C PRO A 467 -14.10 -36.20 5.23
N ASP A 468 -13.72 -36.12 3.94
CA ASP A 468 -13.28 -37.25 3.12
C ASP A 468 -11.93 -36.90 2.46
N PRO A 469 -10.81 -37.33 3.08
CA PRO A 469 -9.47 -37.02 2.58
C PRO A 469 -9.18 -37.54 1.18
N ASP A 470 -9.72 -38.69 0.79
CA ASP A 470 -9.45 -39.29 -0.53
C ASP A 470 -10.22 -38.55 -1.62
N ALA A 471 -11.50 -38.22 -1.36
CA ALA A 471 -12.29 -37.40 -2.26
C ALA A 471 -11.70 -35.98 -2.42
N ALA A 472 -11.12 -35.43 -1.35
CA ALA A 472 -10.45 -34.14 -1.39
C ALA A 472 -9.23 -34.14 -2.32
N VAL A 473 -8.36 -35.16 -2.24
CA VAL A 473 -7.20 -35.28 -3.14
C VAL A 473 -7.66 -35.38 -4.60
N ALA A 474 -8.71 -36.17 -4.87
CA ALA A 474 -9.30 -36.25 -6.22
C ALA A 474 -9.83 -34.89 -6.70
N ALA A 475 -10.53 -34.15 -5.84
CA ALA A 475 -11.03 -32.81 -6.15
C ALA A 475 -9.88 -31.82 -6.41
N PHE A 476 -8.80 -31.89 -5.64
CA PHE A 476 -7.61 -31.05 -5.82
C PHE A 476 -6.97 -31.29 -7.19
N VAL A 477 -6.71 -32.55 -7.54
CA VAL A 477 -6.13 -32.91 -8.84
C VAL A 477 -7.05 -32.48 -9.99
N ALA A 478 -8.36 -32.72 -9.87
CA ALA A 478 -9.32 -32.30 -10.88
C ALA A 478 -9.38 -30.77 -11.04
N ARG A 479 -9.32 -30.01 -9.93
CA ARG A 479 -9.30 -28.54 -9.95
C ARG A 479 -8.01 -27.98 -10.54
N ALA A 480 -6.87 -28.58 -10.22
CA ALA A 480 -5.56 -28.23 -10.77
C ALA A 480 -5.50 -28.46 -12.29
N LEU A 481 -6.28 -29.41 -12.82
CA LEU A 481 -6.36 -29.74 -14.25
C LEU A 481 -7.59 -29.16 -14.95
N ALA A 482 -8.28 -28.19 -14.35
CA ALA A 482 -9.42 -27.56 -15.00
C ALA A 482 -8.97 -26.78 -16.27
N PRO A 483 -9.80 -26.69 -17.32
CA PRO A 483 -9.42 -26.09 -18.61
C PRO A 483 -8.92 -24.64 -18.51
N GLU A 484 -9.46 -23.87 -17.58
CA GLU A 484 -9.12 -22.47 -17.36
C GLU A 484 -7.79 -22.25 -16.60
N GLN A 485 -7.17 -23.32 -16.10
CA GLN A 485 -5.95 -23.19 -15.31
C GLN A 485 -4.75 -22.81 -16.18
N PRO A 486 -3.99 -21.77 -15.79
CA PRO A 486 -2.67 -21.50 -16.35
C PRO A 486 -1.75 -22.71 -16.19
N LEU A 487 -0.89 -22.93 -17.18
CA LEU A 487 0.02 -24.07 -17.17
C LEU A 487 0.97 -24.08 -15.96
N VAL A 488 1.42 -22.91 -15.49
CA VAL A 488 2.23 -22.79 -14.26
C VAL A 488 1.51 -23.39 -13.05
N ILE A 489 0.20 -23.15 -12.91
CA ILE A 489 -0.61 -23.71 -11.83
C ILE A 489 -0.73 -25.22 -12.00
N VAL A 490 -1.01 -25.70 -13.22
CA VAL A 490 -1.10 -27.15 -13.51
C VAL A 490 0.18 -27.88 -13.09
N LEU A 491 1.34 -27.36 -13.51
CA LEU A 491 2.64 -27.96 -13.21
C LEU A 491 2.94 -27.94 -11.70
N THR A 492 2.74 -26.79 -11.07
CA THR A 492 3.07 -26.59 -9.65
C THR A 492 2.13 -27.40 -8.76
N ALA A 493 0.81 -27.29 -8.97
CA ALA A 493 -0.20 -27.96 -8.16
C ALA A 493 -0.13 -29.49 -8.28
N THR A 494 0.03 -30.04 -9.49
CA THR A 494 0.14 -31.51 -9.64
C THR A 494 1.45 -32.06 -9.08
N SER A 495 2.54 -31.29 -9.14
CA SER A 495 3.81 -31.64 -8.51
C SER A 495 3.68 -31.67 -6.97
N VAL A 496 3.14 -30.59 -6.38
CA VAL A 496 2.94 -30.48 -4.93
C VAL A 496 1.95 -31.54 -4.44
N ALA A 497 0.84 -31.79 -5.16
CA ALA A 497 -0.09 -32.85 -4.82
C ALA A 497 0.60 -34.21 -4.70
N ALA A 498 1.48 -34.54 -5.66
CA ALA A 498 2.21 -35.81 -5.64
C ALA A 498 3.20 -35.92 -4.48
N GLU A 499 3.83 -34.79 -4.10
CA GLU A 499 4.70 -34.71 -2.93
C GLU A 499 3.92 -34.94 -1.62
N ARG A 500 2.76 -34.27 -1.47
CA ARG A 500 1.99 -34.26 -0.22
C ARG A 500 1.12 -35.51 -0.04
N PHE A 501 0.46 -35.96 -1.10
CA PHE A 501 -0.56 -37.02 -1.04
C PHE A 501 -0.05 -38.37 -1.55
N GLY A 502 1.19 -38.42 -2.04
CA GLY A 502 1.83 -39.62 -2.58
C GLY A 502 1.73 -39.68 -4.11
N ALA A 503 2.88 -39.89 -4.74
CA ALA A 503 3.00 -39.86 -6.19
C ALA A 503 2.11 -40.91 -6.88
N ASP A 504 2.02 -42.13 -6.33
CA ASP A 504 1.22 -43.20 -6.95
C ASP A 504 -0.28 -42.89 -6.91
N VAL A 505 -0.78 -42.30 -5.81
CA VAL A 505 -2.18 -41.86 -5.67
C VAL A 505 -2.50 -40.78 -6.70
N VAL A 506 -1.64 -39.79 -6.84
CA VAL A 506 -1.84 -38.70 -7.80
C VAL A 506 -1.70 -39.21 -9.23
N ASP A 507 -0.67 -40.00 -9.53
CA ASP A 507 -0.46 -40.58 -10.87
C ASP A 507 -1.65 -41.46 -11.29
N ASP A 508 -2.29 -42.17 -10.35
CA ASP A 508 -3.53 -42.92 -10.58
C ASP A 508 -4.70 -42.01 -10.98
N LEU A 509 -4.90 -40.90 -10.26
CA LEU A 509 -5.93 -39.90 -10.56
C LEU A 509 -5.69 -39.21 -11.91
N LEU A 510 -4.43 -38.90 -12.22
CA LEU A 510 -4.03 -38.25 -13.46
C LEU A 510 -4.40 -39.08 -14.71
N ARG A 511 -4.46 -40.41 -14.62
CA ARG A 511 -4.85 -41.26 -15.76
C ARG A 511 -6.24 -40.93 -16.31
N ALA A 512 -7.16 -40.47 -15.46
CA ALA A 512 -8.50 -40.06 -15.89
C ALA A 512 -8.50 -38.79 -16.76
N HIS A 513 -7.39 -38.06 -16.82
CA HIS A 513 -7.24 -36.78 -17.53
C HIS A 513 -6.41 -36.87 -18.82
N LEU A 514 -6.12 -38.08 -19.31
CA LEU A 514 -5.39 -38.29 -20.59
C LEU A 514 -6.16 -37.80 -21.83
N ASP A 515 -7.47 -37.62 -21.72
CA ASP A 515 -8.32 -37.02 -22.76
C ASP A 515 -8.71 -35.56 -22.44
N GLY A 516 -8.11 -34.98 -21.40
CA GLY A 516 -8.42 -33.64 -20.91
C GLY A 516 -7.65 -32.50 -21.61
N PRO A 517 -7.91 -31.24 -21.23
CA PRO A 517 -7.27 -30.06 -21.81
C PRO A 517 -5.75 -30.06 -21.63
N HIS A 518 -5.27 -30.56 -20.49
CA HIS A 518 -3.85 -30.61 -20.13
C HIS A 518 -3.21 -31.98 -20.40
N ARG A 519 -3.78 -32.77 -21.33
CA ARG A 519 -3.34 -34.16 -21.60
C ARG A 519 -1.86 -34.31 -21.91
N GLY A 520 -1.23 -33.32 -22.55
CA GLY A 520 0.21 -33.37 -22.85
C GLY A 520 1.05 -33.40 -21.58
N GLN A 521 0.69 -32.59 -20.58
CA GLN A 521 1.37 -32.50 -19.29
C GLN A 521 1.19 -33.78 -18.47
N VAL A 522 -0.04 -34.30 -18.47
CA VAL A 522 -0.39 -35.59 -17.85
C VAL A 522 0.41 -36.73 -18.49
N ALA A 523 0.40 -36.83 -19.83
CA ALA A 523 1.10 -37.87 -20.56
C ALA A 523 2.61 -37.79 -20.33
N ARG A 524 3.20 -36.59 -20.39
CA ARG A 524 4.64 -36.38 -20.11
C ARG A 524 5.02 -36.92 -18.74
N ARG A 525 4.25 -36.57 -17.70
CA ARG A 525 4.49 -37.05 -16.34
C ARG A 525 4.38 -38.58 -16.24
N LEU A 526 3.31 -39.17 -16.78
CA LEU A 526 3.12 -40.62 -16.71
C LEU A 526 4.19 -41.40 -17.49
N VAL A 527 4.66 -40.88 -18.63
CA VAL A 527 5.79 -41.46 -19.38
C VAL A 527 7.08 -41.37 -18.57
N ALA A 528 7.39 -40.21 -17.97
CA ALA A 528 8.56 -40.03 -17.13
C ALA A 528 8.56 -40.96 -15.89
N ARG A 529 7.36 -41.30 -15.39
CA ARG A 529 7.15 -42.26 -14.29
C ARG A 529 7.15 -43.73 -14.76
N GLY A 530 7.20 -44.01 -16.06
CA GLY A 530 7.13 -45.36 -16.62
C GLY A 530 5.74 -46.01 -16.54
N LEU A 531 4.70 -45.20 -16.36
CA LEU A 531 3.30 -45.63 -16.19
C LEU A 531 2.50 -45.54 -17.50
N LEU A 532 3.07 -44.93 -18.54
CA LEU A 532 2.52 -44.84 -19.88
C LEU A 532 3.62 -45.12 -20.89
N ASP A 533 3.33 -45.96 -21.89
CA ASP A 533 4.25 -46.23 -22.99
C ASP A 533 4.35 -44.98 -23.88
N PRO A 534 5.54 -44.40 -24.09
CA PRO A 534 5.71 -43.23 -24.96
C PRO A 534 5.24 -43.47 -26.40
N THR A 535 5.26 -44.73 -26.87
CA THR A 535 4.79 -45.08 -28.22
C THR A 535 3.26 -45.15 -28.34
N ALA A 536 2.55 -45.14 -27.20
CA ALA A 536 1.09 -45.10 -27.16
C ALA A 536 0.52 -43.66 -27.20
N VAL A 537 1.38 -42.65 -27.21
CA VAL A 537 1.03 -41.22 -27.25
C VAL A 537 1.51 -40.63 -28.59
N GLU A 538 0.84 -39.59 -29.10
CA GLU A 538 1.38 -38.92 -30.28
C GLU A 538 2.76 -38.32 -29.97
N PRO A 539 3.81 -38.59 -30.76
CA PRO A 539 5.15 -38.08 -30.48
C PRO A 539 5.22 -36.55 -30.33
N ASP A 540 4.45 -35.83 -31.15
CA ASP A 540 4.37 -34.37 -31.11
C ASP A 540 3.77 -33.86 -29.79
N LEU A 541 2.86 -34.62 -29.17
CA LEU A 541 2.21 -34.22 -27.91
C LEU A 541 3.22 -34.09 -26.76
N LEU A 542 4.14 -35.06 -26.64
CA LEU A 542 5.18 -35.02 -25.61
C LEU A 542 6.16 -33.89 -25.86
N MET A 543 6.50 -33.65 -27.13
CA MET A 543 7.37 -32.54 -27.53
C MET A 543 6.74 -31.18 -27.19
N HIS A 544 5.46 -30.98 -27.53
CA HIS A 544 4.70 -29.80 -27.15
C HIS A 544 4.73 -29.60 -25.63
N ALA A 545 4.45 -30.66 -24.87
CA ALA A 545 4.43 -30.59 -23.42
C ALA A 545 5.80 -30.24 -22.80
N SER A 546 6.91 -30.68 -23.40
CA SER A 546 8.26 -30.30 -22.97
C SER A 546 8.60 -28.85 -23.29
N VAL A 547 8.21 -28.35 -24.47
CA VAL A 547 8.42 -26.93 -24.84
C VAL A 547 7.58 -26.02 -23.95
N ASP A 548 6.33 -26.39 -23.66
CA ASP A 548 5.43 -25.74 -22.71
C ASP A 548 6.08 -25.54 -21.32
N VAL A 549 6.74 -26.59 -20.79
CA VAL A 549 7.42 -26.54 -19.49
C VAL A 549 8.62 -25.61 -19.51
N LEU A 550 9.40 -25.64 -20.59
CA LEU A 550 10.52 -24.73 -20.73
C LEU A 550 10.04 -23.29 -20.88
N ALA A 551 8.92 -23.05 -21.59
CA ALA A 551 8.33 -21.73 -21.69
C ALA A 551 7.90 -21.19 -20.31
N VAL A 552 7.22 -22.01 -19.50
CA VAL A 552 6.91 -21.65 -18.11
C VAL A 552 8.19 -21.40 -17.30
N THR A 553 9.22 -22.23 -17.47
CA THR A 553 10.50 -22.06 -16.77
C THR A 553 11.15 -20.71 -17.10
N VAL A 554 11.15 -20.32 -18.37
CA VAL A 554 11.68 -19.02 -18.83
C VAL A 554 10.87 -17.86 -18.26
N ASP A 555 9.54 -18.02 -18.14
CA ASP A 555 8.65 -16.98 -17.63
C ASP A 555 8.70 -16.80 -16.10
N THR A 556 9.04 -17.84 -15.34
CA THR A 556 8.83 -17.85 -13.87
C THR A 556 10.06 -18.11 -13.03
N ILE A 557 11.18 -18.53 -13.63
CA ILE A 557 12.39 -18.92 -12.90
C ILE A 557 13.56 -18.02 -13.32
N GLU A 558 14.40 -17.65 -12.36
CA GLU A 558 15.63 -16.90 -12.62
C GLU A 558 16.64 -17.69 -13.45
N SER A 559 17.42 -16.98 -14.28
CA SER A 559 18.28 -17.58 -15.31
C SER A 559 19.45 -18.41 -14.77
N ASP A 560 19.79 -18.29 -13.48
CA ASP A 560 20.83 -19.06 -12.82
C ASP A 560 20.43 -20.52 -12.57
N GLU A 561 19.13 -20.81 -12.43
CA GLU A 561 18.61 -22.17 -12.26
C GLU A 561 18.35 -22.88 -13.61
N TRP A 562 18.24 -22.13 -14.71
CA TRP A 562 17.91 -22.66 -16.04
C TRP A 562 18.79 -23.82 -16.48
N PRO A 563 20.14 -23.82 -16.32
CA PRO A 563 20.97 -24.92 -16.79
C PRO A 563 20.57 -26.29 -16.21
N THR A 564 20.18 -26.31 -14.93
CA THR A 564 19.76 -27.55 -14.25
C THR A 564 18.38 -28.01 -14.75
N LEU A 565 17.44 -27.08 -14.89
CA LEU A 565 16.08 -27.38 -15.35
C LEU A 565 16.06 -27.82 -16.82
N PHE A 566 16.84 -27.14 -17.67
CA PHE A 566 16.99 -27.46 -19.08
C PHE A 566 17.63 -28.83 -19.29
N ALA A 567 18.67 -29.17 -18.51
CA ALA A 567 19.30 -30.50 -18.57
C ALA A 567 18.38 -31.63 -18.10
N ARG A 568 17.45 -31.34 -17.18
CA ARG A 568 16.46 -32.31 -16.72
C ARG A 568 15.43 -32.61 -17.82
N GLU A 569 15.01 -31.60 -18.56
CA GLU A 569 14.02 -31.76 -19.63
C GLU A 569 14.63 -32.32 -20.93
N PHE A 570 15.83 -31.87 -21.30
CA PHE A 570 16.57 -32.31 -22.49
C PHE A 570 17.95 -32.88 -22.14
N PRO A 571 18.04 -34.07 -21.53
CA PRO A 571 19.32 -34.68 -21.20
C PRO A 571 20.11 -35.05 -22.48
N PRO A 572 21.44 -35.30 -22.40
CA PRO A 572 22.31 -35.45 -23.57
C PRO A 572 21.88 -36.49 -24.62
N GLU A 573 21.18 -37.55 -24.20
CA GLU A 573 20.61 -38.58 -25.06
C GLU A 573 19.51 -38.07 -26.00
N THR A 574 18.92 -36.90 -25.72
CA THR A 574 17.83 -36.30 -26.51
C THR A 574 18.32 -35.49 -27.71
N VAL A 575 19.63 -35.39 -27.96
CA VAL A 575 20.17 -34.67 -29.13
C VAL A 575 19.46 -35.03 -30.46
N PRO A 576 19.12 -36.29 -30.78
CA PRO A 576 18.40 -36.64 -32.01
C PRO A 576 17.01 -35.99 -32.12
N VAL A 577 16.37 -35.65 -31.01
CA VAL A 577 15.02 -35.05 -30.95
C VAL A 577 14.99 -33.69 -31.66
N PHE A 578 16.11 -32.96 -31.67
CA PHE A 578 16.24 -31.67 -32.34
C PHE A 578 16.16 -31.73 -33.86
N ASP A 579 16.32 -32.92 -34.47
CA ASP A 579 16.11 -33.10 -35.90
C ASP A 579 14.64 -32.95 -36.31
N ASP A 580 13.73 -33.12 -35.36
CA ASP A 580 12.28 -33.01 -35.54
C ASP A 580 11.66 -31.83 -34.77
N LEU A 581 12.20 -31.46 -33.59
CA LEU A 581 11.68 -30.38 -32.75
C LEU A 581 11.51 -29.04 -33.49
N TRP A 582 12.42 -28.69 -34.41
CA TRP A 582 12.31 -27.44 -35.19
C TRP A 582 11.07 -27.38 -36.08
N ARG A 583 10.44 -28.54 -36.37
CA ARG A 583 9.20 -28.63 -37.15
C ARG A 583 7.94 -28.49 -36.30
N LEU A 584 8.06 -28.48 -34.97
CA LEU A 584 6.92 -28.34 -34.08
C LEU A 584 6.22 -26.99 -34.30
N ASP A 585 4.89 -26.99 -34.28
CA ASP A 585 4.07 -25.79 -34.45
C ASP A 585 3.67 -25.22 -33.09
N HIS A 586 4.61 -24.54 -32.43
CA HIS A 586 4.43 -24.04 -31.07
C HIS A 586 4.79 -22.56 -30.98
N PRO A 587 3.95 -21.70 -30.37
CA PRO A 587 4.11 -20.25 -30.40
C PRO A 587 5.40 -19.77 -29.73
N ARG A 588 5.83 -20.41 -28.64
CA ARG A 588 7.05 -20.05 -27.90
C ARG A 588 8.31 -20.83 -28.32
N LEU A 589 8.27 -21.60 -29.41
CA LEU A 589 9.37 -22.51 -29.77
C LEU A 589 10.67 -21.76 -30.07
N GLY A 590 10.61 -20.64 -30.78
CA GLY A 590 11.79 -19.86 -31.14
C GLY A 590 12.55 -19.35 -29.91
N GLU A 591 11.81 -18.78 -28.97
CA GLU A 591 12.34 -18.30 -27.69
C GLU A 591 12.95 -19.44 -26.87
N VAL A 592 12.21 -20.53 -26.65
CA VAL A 592 12.70 -21.70 -25.91
C VAL A 592 13.98 -22.25 -26.54
N LEU A 593 14.07 -22.36 -27.86
CA LEU A 593 15.28 -22.82 -28.54
C LEU A 593 16.45 -21.85 -28.41
N ALA A 594 16.19 -20.54 -28.34
CA ALA A 594 17.21 -19.52 -28.10
C ALA A 594 17.80 -19.68 -26.70
N GLU A 595 16.94 -19.74 -25.67
CA GLU A 595 17.38 -19.87 -24.28
C GLU A 595 18.05 -21.22 -24.02
N LEU A 596 17.47 -22.31 -24.52
CA LEU A 596 18.08 -23.64 -24.43
C LEU A 596 19.44 -23.67 -25.13
N GLY A 597 19.58 -22.98 -26.27
CA GLY A 597 20.85 -22.81 -26.95
C GLY A 597 21.85 -21.97 -26.14
N GLY A 598 21.41 -21.00 -25.36
CA GLY A 598 22.26 -20.13 -24.54
C GLY A 598 22.77 -20.80 -23.27
N PHE A 599 21.87 -21.47 -22.54
CA PHE A 599 22.06 -21.84 -21.13
C PHE A 599 22.23 -23.33 -20.87
N HIS A 600 22.00 -24.21 -21.85
CA HIS A 600 22.12 -25.65 -21.61
C HIS A 600 23.58 -26.07 -21.29
N PRO A 601 23.82 -26.86 -20.21
CA PRO A 601 25.18 -27.18 -19.76
C PRO A 601 25.92 -28.16 -20.70
N ASP A 602 25.20 -29.04 -21.38
CA ASP A 602 25.76 -29.90 -22.43
C ASP A 602 25.91 -29.15 -23.77
N LYS A 603 27.13 -29.14 -24.30
CA LYS A 603 27.47 -28.42 -25.53
C LYS A 603 26.85 -29.03 -26.79
N ALA A 604 26.58 -30.34 -26.82
CA ALA A 604 25.96 -31.00 -27.96
C ALA A 604 24.48 -30.64 -28.04
N VAL A 605 23.77 -30.68 -26.91
CA VAL A 605 22.36 -30.23 -26.82
C VAL A 605 22.24 -28.74 -27.16
N ALA A 606 23.07 -27.88 -26.56
CA ALA A 606 23.07 -26.44 -26.86
C ALA A 606 23.30 -26.16 -28.36
N LYS A 607 24.22 -26.89 -28.99
CA LYS A 607 24.48 -26.77 -30.44
C LYS A 607 23.29 -27.27 -31.28
N ALA A 608 22.65 -28.36 -30.87
CA ALA A 608 21.48 -28.90 -31.54
C ALA A 608 20.30 -27.91 -31.45
N ALA A 609 20.06 -27.31 -30.29
CA ALA A 609 19.05 -26.27 -30.08
C ALA A 609 19.28 -25.05 -30.98
N ARG A 610 20.50 -24.50 -31.03
CA ARG A 610 20.85 -23.39 -31.95
C ARG A 610 20.64 -23.76 -33.42
N THR A 611 20.96 -25.00 -33.80
CA THR A 611 20.75 -25.48 -35.18
C THR A 611 19.26 -25.60 -35.50
N ALA A 612 18.47 -26.11 -34.56
CA ALA A 612 17.02 -26.18 -34.65
C ALA A 612 16.40 -24.78 -34.75
N LEU A 613 16.88 -23.81 -33.98
CA LEU A 613 16.44 -22.41 -34.02
C LEU A 613 16.61 -21.80 -35.42
N VAL A 614 17.79 -21.95 -36.02
CA VAL A 614 18.06 -21.42 -37.37
C VAL A 614 17.14 -22.06 -38.42
N ARG A 615 16.89 -23.37 -38.31
CA ARG A 615 15.95 -24.08 -39.20
C ARG A 615 14.52 -23.61 -39.00
N TRP A 616 14.11 -23.40 -37.75
CA TRP A 616 12.79 -22.87 -37.40
C TRP A 616 12.58 -21.45 -37.96
N GLN A 617 13.53 -20.53 -37.73
CA GLN A 617 13.51 -19.16 -38.26
C GLN A 617 13.43 -19.14 -39.80
N SER A 618 14.18 -20.03 -40.46
CA SER A 618 14.16 -20.15 -41.93
C SER A 618 12.80 -20.61 -42.46
N ARG A 619 12.02 -21.35 -41.66
CA ARG A 619 10.68 -21.80 -41.99
C ARG A 619 9.61 -20.75 -41.70
N THR A 620 9.73 -20.03 -40.58
CA THR A 620 8.73 -19.05 -40.12
C THR A 620 8.96 -17.63 -40.64
N GLY A 621 10.12 -17.34 -41.24
CA GLY A 621 10.45 -16.02 -41.76
C GLY A 621 11.08 -15.07 -40.74
N GLY A 622 11.49 -15.58 -39.57
CA GLY A 622 12.23 -14.83 -38.55
C GLY A 622 11.40 -13.97 -37.60
N SER A 623 10.08 -14.17 -37.51
CA SER A 623 9.24 -13.56 -36.46
C SER A 623 9.32 -14.34 -35.15
#